data_AF-A0A1Y2CRB8-F1
#
_entry.id   AF-A0A1Y2CRB8-F1
#
_cell.length_a   1.000
_cell.length_b   1.000
_cell.length_c   1.000
_cell.angle_alpha   90.00
_cell.angle_beta   90.00
_cell.angle_gamma   90.00
#
_symmetry.space_group_name_H-M   'P 1'
#
loop_
_entity.id
_entity.type
_entity.pdbx_description
1 polymer ?
#
loop_
_entity_poly.entity_id
_entity_poly.type
_entity_poly.pdbx_seq_one_letter_code
_entity_poly.pdbx_strand_id
1 'polypeptide(L)'
;MQWDKLIAATPRDSHVGSHGRGSLFSEGRSSEVHCNAGDAADSSPLVRDEEIVSAIKQTPTCLLKPSQFFVGTCGVLYLAFAGFPDPIMSLKQQWEQIQNVNIAEEGPTSKWPMVALGCLNSEDKSYKLDTLEAISTLSKKISIRLRKVQICLTAVSYVIFSSRCLEKIVFRADIPLHEFEETEPVAYIPDDQKSVVEQYLAATDEYKVRLKEVNKPGMRSQFYRSYCSETTLAVFISHHNELMEVIAEYKRAVDKLLPGYYSWFEKDSLHVTIRCVR
;
A
#
# COMPACT_ATOMS: atom_id res chain seq x y z
N MET A 1 17.88 -2.69 17.65
CA MET A 1 17.29 -2.20 16.39
C MET A 1 15.98 -1.48 16.74
N GLN A 2 15.87 -0.16 16.49
CA GLN A 2 14.71 0.64 16.92
C GLN A 2 13.56 0.48 15.92
N TRP A 3 12.51 -0.24 16.32
CA TRP A 3 11.26 -0.47 15.56
C TRP A 3 10.63 0.81 14.99
N ASP A 4 10.77 1.93 15.70
CA ASP A 4 10.23 3.23 15.30
C ASP A 4 10.80 3.73 13.96
N LYS A 5 12.01 3.30 13.56
CA LYS A 5 12.63 3.75 12.29
C LYS A 5 12.12 3.00 11.05
N LEU A 6 11.51 1.83 11.24
CA LEU A 6 10.98 1.01 10.14
C LEU A 6 9.50 1.36 9.85
N ILE A 7 8.73 1.81 10.86
CA ILE A 7 7.27 1.94 10.77
C ILE A 7 6.78 3.39 10.99
N ALA A 8 7.65 4.37 11.26
CA ALA A 8 7.22 5.76 11.42
C ALA A 8 6.65 6.37 10.13
N ALA A 9 5.33 6.23 9.97
CA ALA A 9 4.46 7.20 9.31
C ALA A 9 3.04 7.04 9.87
N THR A 10 2.79 7.60 11.06
CA THR A 10 1.47 8.18 11.33
C THR A 10 1.31 9.37 10.39
N PRO A 11 0.24 9.46 9.58
CA PRO A 11 -0.04 10.67 8.81
C PRO A 11 -0.12 11.86 9.78
N ARG A 12 0.55 12.97 9.46
CA ARG A 12 0.33 14.24 10.16
C ARG A 12 -1.13 14.61 10.02
N ASP A 13 -1.77 14.93 11.15
CA ASP A 13 -3.14 15.42 11.21
C ASP A 13 -3.35 16.55 10.19
N SER A 14 -4.16 16.29 9.17
CA SER A 14 -4.75 17.35 8.38
C SER A 14 -5.85 17.98 9.24
N HIS A 15 -5.54 19.16 9.78
CA HIS A 15 -6.52 20.01 10.47
C HIS A 15 -7.77 20.20 9.60
N VAL A 16 -8.85 19.53 9.97
CA VAL A 16 -10.20 19.88 9.50
C VAL A 16 -10.63 21.10 10.28
N GLY A 17 -10.50 22.27 9.66
CA GLY A 17 -11.06 23.51 10.16
C GLY A 17 -12.58 23.44 10.21
N SER A 18 -13.13 23.49 11.41
CA SER A 18 -14.56 23.69 11.63
C SER A 18 -14.95 25.12 11.25
N HIS A 19 -15.75 25.29 10.19
CA HIS A 19 -16.39 26.57 9.90
C HIS A 19 -17.60 26.80 10.81
N GLY A 20 -17.44 27.78 11.71
CA GLY A 20 -18.53 28.42 12.44
C GLY A 20 -19.23 29.47 11.56
N ARG A 21 -20.56 29.52 11.68
CA ARG A 21 -21.44 30.50 11.04
C ARG A 21 -21.24 31.91 11.62
N GLY A 22 -21.28 32.90 10.72
CA GLY A 22 -22.25 34.00 10.82
C GLY A 22 -21.80 35.37 11.37
N SER A 23 -21.66 36.31 10.43
CA SER A 23 -22.26 37.66 10.44
C SER A 23 -21.58 38.81 11.22
N LEU A 24 -21.04 39.81 10.48
CA LEU A 24 -21.56 41.19 10.36
C LEU A 24 -20.47 42.16 9.81
N PHE A 25 -20.85 42.93 8.78
CA PHE A 25 -20.40 44.27 8.34
C PHE A 25 -18.91 44.70 8.47
N SER A 26 -18.29 45.17 7.38
CA SER A 26 -18.37 46.58 6.93
C SER A 26 -17.40 46.85 5.76
N GLU A 27 -17.61 48.01 5.14
CA GLU A 27 -17.18 48.46 3.81
C GLU A 27 -15.68 48.78 3.63
N GLY A 28 -15.23 48.71 2.37
CA GLY A 28 -14.48 49.80 1.75
C GLY A 28 -12.95 49.72 1.73
N ARG A 29 -12.38 49.39 0.56
CA ARG A 29 -11.54 50.30 -0.26
C ARG A 29 -10.83 49.55 -1.38
N SER A 30 -11.01 50.06 -2.59
CA SER A 30 -10.20 49.73 -3.77
C SER A 30 -8.73 50.11 -3.54
N SER A 31 -7.86 49.17 -3.87
CA SER A 31 -6.48 49.45 -4.27
C SER A 31 -6.13 48.47 -5.37
N GLU A 32 -5.99 49.01 -6.58
CA GLU A 32 -5.51 48.35 -7.77
C GLU A 32 -4.11 47.79 -7.52
N VAL A 33 -3.98 46.47 -7.60
CA VAL A 33 -2.68 45.79 -7.61
C VAL A 33 -2.35 45.50 -9.06
N HIS A 34 -1.30 46.13 -9.56
CA HIS A 34 -0.69 45.82 -10.85
C HIS A 34 -0.27 44.35 -10.88
N CYS A 35 -0.90 43.59 -11.78
CA CYS A 35 -0.50 42.24 -12.13
C CYS A 35 0.80 42.32 -12.95
N ASN A 36 1.94 42.07 -12.31
CA ASN A 36 3.15 41.71 -13.04
C ASN A 36 2.93 40.33 -13.67
N ALA A 37 2.74 40.31 -14.99
CA ALA A 37 2.87 39.12 -15.81
C ALA A 37 4.35 38.71 -15.84
N GLY A 38 4.76 37.95 -14.83
CA GLY A 38 6.02 37.21 -14.83
C GLY A 38 5.74 35.77 -15.20
N ASP A 39 6.30 35.34 -16.32
CA ASP A 39 6.36 33.99 -16.89
C ASP A 39 5.93 32.85 -15.94
N ALA A 40 4.65 32.49 -16.01
CA ALA A 40 4.18 31.22 -15.51
C ALA A 40 4.67 30.15 -16.48
N ALA A 41 5.75 29.47 -16.12
CA ALA A 41 6.22 28.28 -16.80
C ALA A 41 5.05 27.31 -16.98
N ASP A 42 4.72 27.09 -18.26
CA ASP A 42 3.78 26.13 -18.78
C ASP A 42 4.17 24.71 -18.34
N SER A 43 3.81 24.36 -17.10
CA SER A 43 4.00 23.03 -16.52
C SER A 43 2.65 22.36 -16.37
N SER A 44 1.97 22.24 -17.51
CA SER A 44 0.78 21.42 -17.70
C SER A 44 0.90 20.11 -16.89
N PRO A 45 -0.06 19.79 -16.00
CA PRO A 45 -0.03 18.55 -15.22
C PRO A 45 0.00 17.29 -16.10
N LEU A 46 -0.38 17.41 -17.38
CA LEU A 46 -0.39 16.30 -18.35
C LEU A 46 1.00 15.82 -18.75
N VAL A 47 2.02 16.71 -18.79
CA VAL A 47 3.39 16.32 -19.20
C VAL A 47 4.05 15.41 -18.16
N ARG A 48 3.63 15.49 -16.89
CA ARG A 48 4.24 14.78 -15.76
C ARG A 48 3.87 13.30 -15.73
N ASP A 49 2.67 12.97 -16.19
CA ASP A 49 2.20 11.58 -16.24
C ASP A 49 2.83 10.80 -17.41
N GLU A 50 3.25 11.48 -18.49
CA GLU A 50 3.85 10.83 -19.66
C GLU A 50 5.19 10.16 -19.34
N GLU A 51 6.04 10.78 -18.52
CA GLU A 51 7.33 10.19 -18.11
C GLU A 51 7.13 8.95 -17.22
N ILE A 52 6.18 9.00 -16.28
CA ILE A 52 5.81 7.84 -15.45
C ILE A 52 5.27 6.71 -16.34
N VAL A 53 4.34 7.02 -17.23
CA VAL A 53 3.72 6.06 -18.15
C VAL A 53 4.78 5.43 -19.07
N SER A 54 5.71 6.24 -19.58
CA SER A 54 6.81 5.78 -20.43
C SER A 54 7.73 4.82 -19.68
N ALA A 55 8.13 5.17 -18.45
CA ALA A 55 8.96 4.30 -17.61
C ALA A 55 8.27 2.96 -17.30
N ILE A 56 6.96 2.96 -17.01
CA ILE A 56 6.19 1.73 -16.80
C ILE A 56 6.17 0.88 -18.08
N LYS A 57 5.88 1.49 -19.23
CA LYS A 57 5.81 0.79 -20.53
C LYS A 57 7.15 0.21 -20.98
N GLN A 58 8.27 0.71 -20.46
CA GLN A 58 9.61 0.18 -20.70
C GLN A 58 10.03 -0.84 -19.65
N THR A 59 9.28 -0.97 -18.55
CA THR A 59 9.59 -1.90 -17.47
C THR A 59 9.16 -3.31 -17.88
N PRO A 60 10.06 -4.31 -17.86
CA PRO A 60 9.72 -5.69 -18.21
C PRO A 60 8.63 -6.31 -17.33
N THR A 61 7.82 -7.21 -17.90
CA THR A 61 6.97 -8.11 -17.10
C THR A 61 7.82 -8.92 -16.12
N CYS A 62 7.27 -9.17 -14.94
CA CYS A 62 8.02 -9.79 -13.84
C CYS A 62 7.13 -10.59 -12.90
N LEU A 63 7.73 -11.40 -12.02
CA LEU A 63 6.99 -12.23 -11.08
C LEU A 63 7.08 -11.70 -9.65
N LEU A 64 5.91 -11.53 -9.02
CA LEU A 64 5.80 -11.45 -7.56
C LEU A 64 5.64 -12.84 -6.96
N LYS A 65 6.35 -13.08 -5.86
CA LYS A 65 6.33 -14.36 -5.12
C LYS A 65 5.71 -14.15 -3.74
N PRO A 66 4.43 -14.50 -3.53
CA PRO A 66 3.81 -14.51 -2.21
C PRO A 66 4.65 -15.35 -1.23
N SER A 67 4.87 -14.84 -0.02
CA SER A 67 5.74 -15.46 0.97
C SER A 67 4.94 -15.94 2.17
N GLN A 68 4.31 -15.00 2.90
CA GLN A 68 3.73 -15.31 4.20
C GLN A 68 2.61 -14.35 4.60
N PHE A 69 1.58 -14.91 5.23
CA PHE A 69 0.61 -14.13 6.01
C PHE A 69 1.19 -13.74 7.37
N PHE A 70 0.89 -12.52 7.83
CA PHE A 70 1.32 -12.08 9.16
C PHE A 70 0.39 -11.02 9.74
N VAL A 71 0.52 -10.82 11.06
CA VAL A 71 -0.13 -9.71 11.77
C VAL A 71 0.83 -8.53 11.87
N GLY A 72 0.46 -7.43 11.24
CA GLY A 72 1.19 -6.17 11.27
C GLY A 72 0.86 -5.32 12.51
N THR A 73 1.32 -4.07 12.49
CA THR A 73 0.95 -3.08 13.51
C THR A 73 -0.56 -2.84 13.49
N CYS A 74 -1.09 -2.39 14.64
CA CYS A 74 -2.52 -2.09 14.79
C CYS A 74 -3.47 -3.26 14.45
N GLY A 75 -2.96 -4.49 14.42
CA GLY A 75 -3.74 -5.71 14.20
C GLY A 75 -4.11 -5.96 12.75
N VAL A 76 -3.54 -5.24 11.79
CA VAL A 76 -3.84 -5.41 10.36
C VAL A 76 -3.25 -6.74 9.87
N LEU A 77 -4.02 -7.49 9.09
CA LEU A 77 -3.56 -8.72 8.46
C LEU A 77 -2.99 -8.42 7.08
N TYR A 78 -1.80 -8.93 6.82
CA TYR A 78 -1.09 -8.72 5.57
C TYR A 78 -0.71 -10.03 4.91
N LEU A 79 -0.58 -9.99 3.60
CA LEU A 79 0.19 -10.93 2.80
C LEU A 79 1.51 -10.26 2.40
N ALA A 80 2.63 -10.81 2.84
CA ALA A 80 3.97 -10.44 2.41
C ALA A 80 4.37 -11.16 1.12
N PHE A 81 5.20 -10.50 0.32
CA PHE A 81 5.90 -11.09 -0.81
C PHE A 81 7.40 -11.16 -0.51
N ALA A 82 8.14 -12.00 -1.24
CA ALA A 82 9.57 -12.22 -1.01
C ALA A 82 10.47 -11.00 -1.30
N GLY A 83 9.92 -9.91 -1.83
CA GLY A 83 10.63 -8.69 -2.24
C GLY A 83 10.13 -8.20 -3.60
N PHE A 84 10.45 -6.97 -3.97
CA PHE A 84 10.17 -6.48 -5.31
C PHE A 84 11.15 -7.11 -6.30
N PRO A 85 10.68 -7.58 -7.48
CA PRO A 85 11.58 -8.06 -8.51
C PRO A 85 12.37 -6.90 -9.11
N ASP A 86 13.52 -7.23 -9.70
CA ASP A 86 14.49 -6.25 -10.20
C ASP A 86 13.91 -5.20 -11.17
N PRO A 87 12.99 -5.54 -12.10
CA PRO A 87 12.33 -4.52 -12.95
C PRO A 87 11.58 -3.46 -12.15
N ILE A 88 10.87 -3.85 -11.08
CA ILE A 88 10.14 -2.91 -10.24
C ILE A 88 11.09 -2.06 -9.40
N MET A 89 12.20 -2.63 -8.95
CA MET A 89 13.23 -1.85 -8.24
C MET A 89 13.90 -0.83 -9.16
N SER A 90 14.24 -1.24 -10.38
CA SER A 90 14.78 -0.34 -11.41
C SER A 90 13.81 0.79 -11.73
N LEU A 91 12.52 0.47 -11.91
CA LEU A 91 11.46 1.47 -12.12
C LEU A 91 11.37 2.46 -10.96
N LYS A 92 11.35 1.97 -9.71
CA LYS A 92 11.33 2.82 -8.51
C LYS A 92 12.58 3.72 -8.45
N GLN A 93 13.76 3.23 -8.79
CA GLN A 93 14.99 4.03 -8.82
C GLN A 93 14.97 5.10 -9.91
N GLN A 94 14.50 4.77 -11.12
CA GLN A 94 14.36 5.71 -12.22
C GLN A 94 13.47 6.89 -11.81
N TRP A 95 12.32 6.60 -11.20
CA TRP A 95 11.39 7.57 -10.67
C TRP A 95 11.98 8.56 -9.67
N GLU A 96 12.88 8.13 -8.78
CA GLU A 96 13.58 9.04 -7.88
C GLU A 96 14.53 10.01 -8.60
N GLN A 97 14.93 9.70 -9.83
CA GLN A 97 15.78 10.56 -10.66
C GLN A 97 14.99 11.53 -11.55
N ILE A 98 13.67 11.35 -11.66
CA ILE A 98 12.84 12.21 -12.52
C ILE A 98 12.59 13.54 -11.81
N GLN A 99 13.31 14.59 -12.22
CA GLN A 99 13.27 15.91 -11.59
C GLN A 99 11.90 16.61 -11.67
N ASN A 100 11.03 16.19 -12.60
CA ASN A 100 9.73 16.83 -12.87
C ASN A 100 8.52 16.06 -12.33
N VAL A 101 8.73 14.94 -11.62
CA VAL A 101 7.63 14.17 -11.03
C VAL A 101 7.61 14.40 -9.52
N ASN A 102 6.45 14.82 -9.01
CA ASN A 102 6.23 15.04 -7.58
C ASN A 102 5.93 13.69 -6.89
N ILE A 103 6.96 12.85 -6.78
CA ILE A 103 6.85 11.57 -6.07
C ILE A 103 6.88 11.85 -4.58
N ALA A 104 5.93 11.27 -3.85
CA ALA A 104 5.93 11.36 -2.40
C ALA A 104 7.17 10.65 -1.83
N GLU A 105 7.68 11.14 -0.71
CA GLU A 105 8.64 10.37 0.09
C GLU A 105 8.09 8.96 0.35
N GLU A 106 8.95 7.95 0.22
CA GLU A 106 8.52 6.56 0.32
C GLU A 106 7.94 6.23 1.70
N GLY A 107 6.64 5.90 1.71
CA GLY A 107 5.99 5.37 2.89
C GLY A 107 6.53 3.97 3.26
N PRO A 108 6.44 3.56 4.54
CA PRO A 108 6.84 2.22 4.98
C PRO A 108 6.18 1.10 4.17
N THR A 109 4.94 1.31 3.69
CA THR A 109 4.14 0.31 2.98
C THR A 109 4.55 0.08 1.53
N SER A 110 5.29 1.02 0.92
CA SER A 110 5.78 0.89 -0.45
C SER A 110 7.23 0.43 -0.53
N LYS A 111 7.97 0.37 0.60
CA LYS A 111 9.38 -0.05 0.65
C LYS A 111 9.62 -1.51 0.30
N TRP A 112 8.60 -2.35 0.45
CA TRP A 112 8.62 -3.76 0.12
C TRP A 112 7.19 -4.23 -0.20
N PRO A 113 7.00 -5.30 -0.99
CA PRO A 113 5.69 -5.66 -1.47
C PRO A 113 4.87 -6.39 -0.40
N MET A 114 3.72 -5.81 -0.06
CA MET A 114 2.71 -6.45 0.77
C MET A 114 1.30 -6.00 0.37
N VAL A 115 0.30 -6.82 0.74
CA VAL A 115 -1.12 -6.54 0.55
C VAL A 115 -1.80 -6.56 1.92
N ALA A 116 -2.49 -5.48 2.28
CA ALA A 116 -3.38 -5.51 3.43
C ALA A 116 -4.65 -6.29 3.07
N LEU A 117 -5.03 -7.27 3.90
CA LEU A 117 -6.16 -8.17 3.64
C LEU A 117 -7.41 -7.77 4.42
N GLY A 118 -7.19 -7.19 5.60
CA GLY A 118 -8.23 -6.78 6.52
C GLY A 118 -7.64 -6.17 7.78
N CYS A 119 -8.47 -5.47 8.52
CA CYS A 119 -8.10 -4.79 9.76
C CYS A 119 -9.06 -5.18 10.88
N LEU A 120 -8.69 -4.88 12.12
CA LEU A 120 -9.60 -5.06 13.25
C LEU A 120 -10.86 -4.20 13.03
N ASN A 121 -12.03 -4.77 13.29
CA ASN A 121 -13.31 -4.13 12.98
C ASN A 121 -13.62 -2.92 13.86
N SER A 122 -13.13 -2.92 15.10
CA SER A 122 -13.39 -1.87 16.09
C SER A 122 -12.22 -1.67 17.05
N GLU A 123 -12.26 -0.56 17.80
CA GLU A 123 -11.19 -0.17 18.74
C GLU A 123 -11.17 -1.05 20.00
N ASP A 124 -12.29 -1.65 20.40
CA ASP A 124 -12.37 -2.57 21.54
C ASP A 124 -11.73 -3.94 21.27
N LYS A 125 -11.45 -4.27 20.00
CA LYS A 125 -10.69 -5.49 19.68
C LYS A 125 -9.21 -5.27 19.93
N SER A 126 -8.68 -6.12 20.79
CA SER A 126 -7.25 -6.22 21.05
C SER A 126 -6.86 -7.70 21.22
N TYR A 127 -5.60 -7.97 20.94
CA TYR A 127 -4.99 -9.26 21.12
C TYR A 127 -4.58 -9.48 22.57
N LYS A 128 -4.90 -10.66 23.10
CA LYS A 128 -4.12 -11.28 24.18
C LYS A 128 -2.92 -11.99 23.56
N LEU A 129 -1.90 -12.28 24.37
CA LEU A 129 -0.69 -12.96 23.89
C LEU A 129 -1.02 -14.29 23.20
N ASP A 130 -1.76 -15.18 23.87
CA ASP A 130 -2.15 -16.48 23.33
C ASP A 130 -2.94 -16.36 22.02
N THR A 131 -3.76 -15.31 21.90
CA THR A 131 -4.52 -15.01 20.68
C THR A 131 -3.61 -14.60 19.53
N LEU A 132 -2.62 -13.74 19.80
CA LEU A 132 -1.62 -13.32 18.82
C LEU A 132 -0.73 -14.50 18.38
N GLU A 133 -0.34 -15.36 19.31
CA GLU A 133 0.42 -16.59 19.04
C GLU A 133 -0.39 -17.56 18.16
N ALA A 134 -1.68 -17.75 18.47
CA ALA A 134 -2.56 -18.63 17.72
C ALA A 134 -2.76 -18.17 16.27
N ILE A 135 -3.06 -16.88 16.05
CA ILE A 135 -3.23 -16.35 14.69
C ILE A 135 -1.91 -16.33 13.92
N SER A 136 -0.77 -16.06 14.58
CA SER A 136 0.54 -16.09 13.93
C SER A 136 0.93 -17.51 13.50
N THR A 137 0.66 -18.50 14.35
CA THR A 137 0.83 -19.92 14.03
C THR A 137 -0.08 -20.33 12.86
N LEU A 138 -1.34 -19.91 12.88
CA LEU A 138 -2.27 -20.15 11.78
C LEU A 138 -1.76 -19.53 10.46
N SER A 139 -1.28 -18.30 10.53
CA SER A 139 -0.73 -17.56 9.38
C SER A 139 0.44 -18.32 8.76
N LYS A 140 1.41 -18.77 9.56
CA LYS A 140 2.53 -19.60 9.11
C LYS A 140 2.08 -20.92 8.48
N LYS A 141 1.13 -21.60 9.11
CA LYS A 141 0.60 -22.88 8.62
C LYS A 141 0.01 -22.75 7.22
N ILE A 142 -0.85 -21.75 6.99
CA ILE A 142 -1.50 -21.55 5.69
C ILE A 142 -0.51 -21.01 4.66
N SER A 143 0.50 -20.23 5.08
CA SER A 143 1.54 -19.70 4.19
C SER A 143 2.33 -20.78 3.44
N ILE A 144 2.38 -22.02 3.94
CA ILE A 144 2.99 -23.16 3.21
C ILE A 144 2.36 -23.34 1.81
N ARG A 145 1.08 -23.02 1.66
CA ARG A 145 0.34 -23.11 0.39
C ARG A 145 0.82 -22.08 -0.64
N LEU A 146 1.39 -20.95 -0.19
CA LEU A 146 1.87 -19.87 -1.06
C LEU A 146 3.14 -20.23 -1.84
N ARG A 147 3.91 -21.24 -1.40
CA ARG A 147 5.23 -21.59 -1.98
C ARG A 147 5.21 -21.92 -3.47
N LYS A 148 4.06 -22.33 -4.01
CA LYS A 148 3.88 -22.68 -5.42
C LYS A 148 3.25 -21.55 -6.24
N VAL A 149 2.70 -20.54 -5.57
CA VAL A 149 1.98 -19.44 -6.21
C VAL A 149 2.99 -18.45 -6.77
N GLN A 150 2.78 -18.05 -8.02
CA GLN A 150 3.52 -16.96 -8.66
C GLN A 150 2.50 -16.02 -9.31
N ILE A 151 2.75 -14.72 -9.18
CA ILE A 151 1.92 -13.68 -9.77
C ILE A 151 2.71 -13.03 -10.89
N CYS A 152 2.29 -13.26 -12.13
CA CYS A 152 2.84 -12.52 -13.26
C CYS A 152 2.30 -11.10 -13.26
N LEU A 153 3.19 -10.13 -13.18
CA LEU A 153 2.88 -8.71 -13.32
C LEU A 153 2.96 -8.34 -14.79
N THR A 154 1.83 -7.93 -15.32
CA THR A 154 1.68 -7.49 -16.72
C THR A 154 1.30 -6.02 -16.83
N ALA A 155 0.91 -5.38 -15.72
CA ALA A 155 0.54 -3.96 -15.70
C ALA A 155 0.78 -3.35 -14.31
N VAL A 156 0.98 -2.04 -14.29
CA VAL A 156 0.91 -1.18 -13.09
C VAL A 156 -0.23 -0.20 -13.27
N SER A 157 -1.08 -0.07 -12.26
CA SER A 157 -2.23 0.82 -12.28
C SER A 157 -1.86 2.18 -11.68
N TYR A 158 -2.16 3.25 -12.41
CA TYR A 158 -2.26 4.61 -11.85
C TYR A 158 -3.66 4.79 -11.28
N VAL A 159 -3.76 5.09 -9.99
CA VAL A 159 -5.03 5.09 -9.25
C VAL A 159 -5.21 6.39 -8.47
N ILE A 160 -6.32 7.06 -8.70
CA ILE A 160 -6.85 8.13 -7.84
C ILE A 160 -7.98 7.54 -7.02
N PHE A 161 -7.94 7.68 -5.71
CA PHE A 161 -8.87 6.99 -4.82
C PHE A 161 -9.41 7.86 -3.68
N SER A 162 -10.56 7.46 -3.16
CA SER A 162 -11.24 8.13 -2.06
C SER A 162 -11.38 7.29 -0.78
N SER A 163 -10.64 6.18 -0.69
CA SER A 163 -10.48 5.36 0.52
C SER A 163 -9.12 4.66 0.51
N ARG A 164 -8.42 4.63 1.65
CA ARG A 164 -7.04 4.09 1.76
C ARG A 164 -6.88 2.60 1.44
N CYS A 165 -7.97 1.84 1.44
CA CYS A 165 -8.00 0.43 1.06
C CYS A 165 -8.35 0.17 -0.41
N LEU A 166 -8.48 1.24 -1.22
CA LEU A 166 -8.86 1.20 -2.65
C LEU A 166 -10.24 0.56 -2.95
N GLU A 167 -11.13 0.42 -1.98
CA GLU A 167 -12.53 -0.01 -2.23
C GLU A 167 -13.33 1.08 -2.97
N LYS A 168 -12.89 2.35 -2.88
CA LYS A 168 -13.46 3.49 -3.61
C LYS A 168 -12.40 4.13 -4.50
N ILE A 169 -12.41 3.75 -5.77
CA ILE A 169 -11.55 4.29 -6.82
C ILE A 169 -12.32 5.38 -7.58
N VAL A 170 -11.69 6.55 -7.73
CA VAL A 170 -12.21 7.66 -8.53
C VAL A 170 -11.78 7.50 -9.99
N PHE A 171 -10.51 7.13 -10.21
CA PHE A 171 -9.94 6.89 -11.52
C PHE A 171 -8.90 5.78 -11.44
N ARG A 172 -8.86 4.93 -12.47
CA ARG A 172 -7.83 3.90 -12.64
C ARG A 172 -7.46 3.79 -14.12
N ALA A 173 -6.16 3.82 -14.39
CA ALA A 173 -5.59 3.50 -15.69
C ALA A 173 -4.56 2.38 -15.51
N ASP A 174 -4.79 1.26 -16.19
CA ASP A 174 -3.86 0.12 -16.20
C ASP A 174 -2.84 0.34 -17.31
N ILE A 175 -1.58 0.50 -16.93
CA ILE A 175 -0.47 0.76 -17.85
C ILE A 175 0.30 -0.55 -18.02
N PRO A 176 0.33 -1.13 -19.24
CA PRO A 176 0.99 -2.41 -19.46
C PRO A 176 2.51 -2.29 -19.27
N LEU A 177 3.08 -3.33 -18.70
CA LEU A 177 4.52 -3.57 -18.68
C LEU A 177 4.99 -4.10 -20.03
N HIS A 178 6.28 -3.97 -20.31
CA HIS A 178 6.88 -4.44 -21.54
C HIS A 178 6.96 -5.97 -21.56
N GLU A 179 6.25 -6.59 -22.50
CA GLU A 179 6.37 -8.01 -22.82
C GLU A 179 7.39 -8.19 -23.94
N PHE A 180 8.46 -8.93 -23.67
CA PHE A 180 9.41 -9.33 -24.71
C PHE A 180 8.93 -10.66 -25.30
N GLU A 181 8.78 -10.72 -26.63
CA GLU A 181 8.18 -11.84 -27.37
C GLU A 181 8.84 -13.22 -27.13
N GLU A 182 10.06 -13.27 -26.57
CA GLU A 182 10.84 -14.50 -26.40
C GLU A 182 11.42 -14.73 -25.00
N THR A 183 11.06 -13.92 -23.99
CA THR A 183 11.63 -14.05 -22.64
C THR A 183 10.60 -14.29 -21.57
N GLU A 184 10.87 -15.28 -20.71
CA GLU A 184 10.10 -15.51 -19.48
C GLU A 184 10.10 -14.26 -18.58
N PRO A 185 8.99 -14.00 -17.86
CA PRO A 185 8.91 -12.89 -16.91
C PRO A 185 10.05 -12.92 -15.88
N VAL A 186 10.64 -11.75 -15.61
CA VAL A 186 11.79 -11.66 -14.71
C VAL A 186 11.38 -12.01 -13.28
N ALA A 187 11.98 -13.05 -12.71
CA ALA A 187 11.65 -13.56 -11.38
C ALA A 187 12.73 -13.30 -10.31
N TYR A 188 13.82 -12.63 -10.69
CA TYR A 188 14.94 -12.29 -9.82
C TYR A 188 14.53 -11.19 -8.83
N ILE A 189 14.83 -11.41 -7.56
CA ILE A 189 14.60 -10.48 -6.45
C ILE A 189 15.98 -10.08 -5.91
N PRO A 190 16.32 -8.79 -5.89
CA PRO A 190 17.56 -8.29 -5.29
C PRO A 190 17.72 -8.71 -3.81
N ASP A 191 18.95 -8.96 -3.38
CA ASP A 191 19.22 -9.50 -2.03
C ASP A 191 18.92 -8.51 -0.91
N ASP A 192 19.04 -7.21 -1.16
CA ASP A 192 18.64 -6.16 -0.23
C ASP A 192 17.12 -6.17 0.00
N GLN A 193 16.32 -6.40 -1.05
CA GLN A 193 14.87 -6.56 -0.95
C GLN A 193 14.48 -7.81 -0.16
N LYS A 194 15.13 -8.95 -0.42
CA LYS A 194 14.91 -10.18 0.38
C LYS A 194 15.23 -9.92 1.84
N SER A 195 16.39 -9.30 2.10
CA SER A 195 16.87 -9.01 3.45
C SER A 195 15.91 -8.10 4.23
N VAL A 196 15.34 -7.08 3.58
CA VAL A 196 14.33 -6.21 4.20
C VAL A 196 13.11 -7.01 4.63
N VAL A 197 12.54 -7.82 3.72
CA VAL A 197 11.36 -8.64 4.02
C VAL A 197 11.66 -9.65 5.13
N GLU A 198 12.78 -10.36 5.05
CA GLU A 198 13.20 -11.34 6.05
C GLU A 198 13.38 -10.72 7.43
N GLN A 199 14.01 -9.54 7.51
CA GLN A 199 14.15 -8.81 8.77
C GLN A 199 12.79 -8.43 9.36
N TYR A 200 11.87 -7.92 8.54
CA TYR A 200 10.52 -7.59 9.00
C TYR A 200 9.77 -8.84 9.50
N LEU A 201 9.79 -9.92 8.74
CA LEU A 201 9.10 -11.16 9.07
C LEU A 201 9.72 -11.85 10.30
N ALA A 202 11.05 -11.91 10.41
CA ALA A 202 11.72 -12.45 11.59
C ALA A 202 11.34 -11.65 12.85
N ALA A 203 11.32 -10.32 12.72
CA ALA A 203 10.92 -9.46 13.82
C ALA A 203 9.44 -9.68 14.19
N THR A 204 8.58 -10.14 13.26
CA THR A 204 7.17 -10.45 13.55
C THR A 204 6.96 -11.61 14.52
N ASP A 205 7.97 -12.47 14.72
CA ASP A 205 7.92 -13.65 15.58
C ASP A 205 8.16 -13.36 17.08
N GLU A 206 8.58 -12.14 17.42
CA GLU A 206 8.79 -11.71 18.80
C GLU A 206 7.49 -11.25 19.48
N TYR A 207 6.54 -12.17 19.69
CA TYR A 207 5.16 -11.85 20.07
C TYR A 207 5.03 -10.98 21.32
N LYS A 208 5.83 -11.25 22.37
CA LYS A 208 5.78 -10.47 23.62
C LYS A 208 6.19 -9.01 23.42
N VAL A 209 7.18 -8.77 22.55
CA VAL A 209 7.65 -7.43 22.23
C VAL A 209 6.63 -6.71 21.34
N ARG A 210 6.02 -7.44 20.40
CA ARG A 210 5.09 -6.88 19.42
C ARG A 210 3.66 -6.72 19.90
N LEU A 211 3.24 -7.35 21.00
CA LEU A 211 1.86 -7.27 21.47
C LEU A 211 1.39 -5.82 21.63
N LYS A 212 2.26 -4.93 22.14
CA LYS A 212 1.99 -3.49 22.25
C LYS A 212 1.77 -2.83 20.88
N GLU A 213 2.61 -3.16 19.90
CA GLU A 213 2.57 -2.61 18.55
C GLU A 213 1.34 -3.07 17.76
N VAL A 214 1.00 -4.35 17.89
CA VAL A 214 -0.19 -4.95 17.27
C VAL A 214 -1.47 -4.35 17.89
N ASN A 215 -1.46 -4.01 19.17
CA ASN A 215 -2.61 -3.41 19.85
C ASN A 215 -2.67 -1.88 19.77
N LYS A 216 -1.77 -1.22 19.02
CA LYS A 216 -1.86 0.24 18.82
C LYS A 216 -3.24 0.63 18.22
N PRO A 217 -3.81 1.76 18.66
CA PRO A 217 -5.03 2.30 18.07
C PRO A 217 -4.77 2.91 16.68
N GLY A 218 -5.82 3.16 15.89
CA GLY A 218 -5.74 4.09 14.75
C GLY A 218 -5.73 3.51 13.33
N MET A 219 -5.77 2.17 13.14
CA MET A 219 -5.89 1.56 11.80
C MET A 219 -7.02 0.51 11.76
N ARG A 220 -8.22 0.92 12.17
CA ARG A 220 -9.44 0.10 12.13
C ARG A 220 -10.20 0.30 10.83
N SER A 221 -11.29 -0.44 10.67
CA SER A 221 -12.18 -0.37 9.48
C SER A 221 -12.50 1.07 9.05
N GLN A 222 -12.84 1.94 10.00
CA GLN A 222 -13.17 3.34 9.72
C GLN A 222 -11.97 4.13 9.14
N PHE A 223 -10.75 3.91 9.61
CA PHE A 223 -9.55 4.58 9.08
C PHE A 223 -9.37 4.31 7.59
N TYR A 224 -9.49 3.04 7.19
CA TYR A 224 -9.29 2.62 5.80
C TYR A 224 -10.41 3.03 4.85
N ARG A 225 -11.64 3.11 5.34
CA ARG A 225 -12.85 3.44 4.54
C ARG A 225 -13.28 4.89 4.64
N SER A 226 -12.65 5.66 5.53
CA SER A 226 -12.83 7.11 5.60
C SER A 226 -12.41 7.76 4.29
N TYR A 227 -13.04 8.89 3.99
CA TYR A 227 -12.72 9.67 2.81
C TYR A 227 -11.26 10.15 2.87
N CYS A 228 -10.56 9.96 1.77
CA CYS A 228 -9.29 10.62 1.46
C CYS A 228 -9.31 11.06 -0.01
N SER A 229 -8.26 11.71 -0.48
CA SER A 229 -8.08 11.99 -1.91
C SER A 229 -6.60 11.92 -2.17
N GLU A 230 -6.15 10.78 -2.69
CA GLU A 230 -4.74 10.45 -2.84
C GLU A 230 -4.53 9.70 -4.16
N THR A 231 -3.29 9.71 -4.64
CA THR A 231 -2.88 9.05 -5.89
C THR A 231 -1.78 8.04 -5.60
N THR A 232 -1.88 6.86 -6.22
CA THR A 232 -0.89 5.79 -6.05
C THR A 232 -0.68 5.00 -7.33
N LEU A 233 0.53 4.46 -7.47
CA LEU A 233 0.87 3.40 -8.40
C LEU A 233 0.77 2.07 -7.67
N ALA A 234 -0.10 1.19 -8.15
CA ALA A 234 -0.44 -0.05 -7.48
C ALA A 234 -0.54 -1.22 -8.47
N VAL A 235 -0.42 -2.43 -7.95
CA VAL A 235 -0.64 -3.67 -8.70
C VAL A 235 -1.76 -4.44 -8.03
N PHE A 236 -2.87 -4.65 -8.73
CA PHE A 236 -4.00 -5.41 -8.23
C PHE A 236 -3.78 -6.91 -8.41
N ILE A 237 -4.08 -7.69 -7.36
CA ILE A 237 -3.80 -9.12 -7.34
C ILE A 237 -5.05 -10.00 -7.46
N SER A 238 -6.23 -9.40 -7.60
CA SER A 238 -7.53 -10.09 -7.55
C SER A 238 -7.78 -11.06 -8.71
N HIS A 239 -7.04 -10.91 -9.80
CA HIS A 239 -7.14 -11.74 -11.01
C HIS A 239 -6.42 -13.10 -10.89
N HIS A 240 -5.65 -13.35 -9.82
CA HIS A 240 -4.90 -14.59 -9.63
C HIS A 240 -5.69 -15.62 -8.82
N ASN A 241 -6.42 -16.51 -9.51
CA ASN A 241 -7.33 -17.47 -8.89
C ASN A 241 -6.69 -18.34 -7.80
N GLU A 242 -5.51 -18.93 -8.06
CA GLU A 242 -4.81 -19.78 -7.09
C GLU A 242 -4.49 -19.00 -5.80
N LEU A 243 -4.04 -17.75 -5.91
CA LEU A 243 -3.80 -16.90 -4.75
C LEU A 243 -5.09 -16.58 -4.01
N MET A 244 -6.16 -16.25 -4.74
CA MET A 244 -7.44 -15.88 -4.15
C MET A 244 -8.07 -17.04 -3.37
N GLU A 245 -7.87 -18.28 -3.82
CA GLU A 245 -8.28 -19.48 -3.07
C GLU A 245 -7.56 -19.60 -1.73
N VAL A 246 -6.24 -19.38 -1.71
CA VAL A 246 -5.43 -19.41 -0.48
C VAL A 246 -5.82 -18.27 0.46
N ILE A 247 -6.06 -17.07 -0.07
CA ILE A 247 -6.54 -15.94 0.73
C ILE A 247 -7.93 -16.23 1.31
N ALA A 248 -8.84 -16.83 0.53
CA ALA A 248 -10.17 -17.19 1.01
C ALA A 248 -10.11 -18.28 2.11
N GLU A 249 -9.21 -19.26 1.98
CA GLU A 249 -8.93 -20.24 3.03
C GLU A 249 -8.42 -19.55 4.31
N TYR A 250 -7.45 -18.65 4.17
CA TYR A 250 -6.91 -17.89 5.28
C TYR A 250 -8.00 -17.06 6.00
N LYS A 251 -8.81 -16.31 5.25
CA LYS A 251 -9.94 -15.52 5.80
C LYS A 251 -10.90 -16.40 6.60
N ARG A 252 -11.34 -17.53 6.03
CA ARG A 252 -12.24 -18.48 6.73
C ARG A 252 -11.63 -19.05 8.01
N ALA A 253 -10.34 -19.38 7.98
CA ALA A 253 -9.67 -19.93 9.15
C ALA A 253 -9.49 -18.88 10.26
N VAL A 254 -9.19 -17.63 9.90
CA VAL A 254 -9.15 -16.50 10.84
C VAL A 254 -10.53 -16.24 11.42
N ASP A 255 -11.59 -16.20 10.60
CA ASP A 255 -12.96 -15.98 11.08
C ASP A 255 -13.43 -17.09 12.04
N LYS A 256 -12.97 -18.33 11.82
CA LYS A 256 -13.21 -19.44 12.76
C LYS A 256 -12.43 -19.27 14.07
N LEU A 257 -11.20 -18.79 14.00
CA LEU A 257 -10.33 -18.60 15.17
C LEU A 257 -10.78 -17.38 16.01
N LEU A 258 -11.15 -16.28 15.34
CA LEU A 258 -11.50 -14.99 15.92
C LEU A 258 -12.80 -14.44 15.32
N PRO A 259 -13.95 -15.03 15.65
CA PRO A 259 -15.23 -14.63 15.08
C PRO A 259 -15.51 -13.14 15.31
N GLY A 260 -15.73 -12.40 14.22
CA GLY A 260 -16.06 -10.97 14.27
C GLY A 260 -14.93 -10.07 14.76
N TYR A 261 -13.67 -10.48 14.69
CA TYR A 261 -12.52 -9.59 14.96
C TYR A 261 -12.16 -8.72 13.75
N TYR A 262 -12.32 -9.27 12.55
CA TYR A 262 -11.79 -8.67 11.33
C TYR A 262 -12.87 -8.09 10.46
N SER A 263 -12.52 -6.97 9.84
CA SER A 263 -13.19 -6.44 8.67
C SER A 263 -12.27 -6.64 7.48
N TRP A 264 -12.64 -7.57 6.60
CA TRP A 264 -11.90 -7.88 5.38
C TRP A 264 -12.08 -6.77 4.35
N PHE A 265 -11.03 -6.51 3.58
CA PHE A 265 -11.14 -5.66 2.39
C PHE A 265 -11.71 -6.45 1.20
N GLU A 266 -12.40 -5.73 0.32
CA GLU A 266 -12.99 -6.29 -0.90
C GLU A 266 -11.92 -6.96 -1.78
N LYS A 267 -12.33 -8.03 -2.47
CA LYS A 267 -11.43 -8.82 -3.31
C LYS A 267 -10.73 -7.96 -4.35
N ASP A 268 -11.48 -7.09 -5.01
CA ASP A 268 -10.99 -6.28 -6.13
C ASP A 268 -10.19 -5.05 -5.68
N SER A 269 -10.14 -4.77 -4.38
CA SER A 269 -9.29 -3.71 -3.81
C SER A 269 -7.94 -4.23 -3.31
N LEU A 270 -7.71 -5.54 -3.32
CA LEU A 270 -6.44 -6.12 -2.89
C LEU A 270 -5.30 -5.76 -3.86
N HIS A 271 -4.32 -5.02 -3.35
CA HIS A 271 -3.24 -4.46 -4.15
C HIS A 271 -1.91 -4.42 -3.40
N VAL A 272 -0.82 -4.38 -4.16
CA VAL A 272 0.52 -4.00 -3.71
C VAL A 272 0.75 -2.54 -4.11
N THR A 273 1.06 -1.68 -3.15
CA THR A 273 1.48 -0.31 -3.44
C THR A 273 2.93 -0.29 -3.94
N ILE A 274 3.17 0.25 -5.14
CA ILE A 274 4.52 0.44 -5.68
C ILE A 274 5.06 1.80 -5.24
N ARG A 275 4.26 2.86 -5.36
CA ARG A 275 4.63 4.23 -4.96
C ARG A 275 3.40 5.12 -4.76
N CYS A 276 3.54 6.15 -3.92
CA CYS A 276 2.55 7.23 -3.82
C CYS A 276 2.97 8.39 -4.72
N VAL A 277 2.00 9.02 -5.38
CA VAL A 277 2.20 10.16 -6.29
C VAL A 277 1.48 11.38 -5.70
N ARG A 278 2.05 12.58 -5.82
CA ARG A 278 1.46 13.83 -5.29
C ARG A 278 1.04 14.81 -6.37
#